data_AF-A0A917EL33-F1
#
_entry.id   AF-A0A917EL33-F1
#
_cell.length_a   1.000
_cell.length_b   1.000
_cell.length_c   1.000
_cell.angle_alpha   90.00
_cell.angle_beta   90.00
_cell.angle_gamma   90.00
#
_symmetry.space_group_name_H-M   'P 1'
#
loop_
_entity.id
_entity.type
_entity.pdbx_description
1 polymer ?
#
loop_
_entity_poly.entity_id
_entity_poly.type
_entity_poly.pdbx_seq_one_letter_code
_entity_poly.pdbx_strand_id
1 'polypeptide(L)' 'MGILLGFIAIPFLLFFQFALPLWVSICLQVPMVVDGYTQLKKWRMSTNLLRVATGLISGFGLANIVVYGSFLLVHIVKQL' A
#
# COMPACT_ATOMS: atom_id res chain seq x y z
N MET A 1 9.74 2.14 -8.10
CA MET A 1 9.63 0.77 -8.66
C MET A 1 8.89 -0.19 -7.72
N GLY A 2 9.31 -0.39 -6.47
CA GLY A 2 8.61 -1.30 -5.55
C GLY A 2 7.11 -0.98 -5.33
N ILE A 3 6.73 0.30 -5.26
CA ILE A 3 5.31 0.70 -5.15
C ILE A 3 4.48 0.13 -6.30
N LEU A 4 4.91 0.34 -7.54
CA LEU A 4 4.21 -0.10 -8.75
C LEU A 4 4.05 -1.63 -8.78
N LEU A 5 5.08 -2.36 -8.32
CA LEU A 5 4.98 -3.82 -8.18
C LEU A 5 3.95 -4.23 -7.13
N GLY A 6 3.80 -3.46 -6.04
CA GLY A 6 2.76 -3.71 -5.04
C GLY A 6 1.32 -3.54 -5.57
N PHE A 7 1.11 -2.70 -6.60
CA PHE A 7 -0.20 -2.55 -7.26
C PHE A 7 -0.66 -3.81 -7.99
N ILE A 8 0.24 -4.75 -8.30
CA ILE A 8 -0.12 -6.07 -8.84
C ILE A 8 -1.04 -6.83 -7.88
N ALA A 9 -1.07 -6.49 -6.59
CA ALA A 9 -1.99 -7.09 -5.62
C ALA A 9 -3.48 -6.77 -5.88
N ILE A 10 -3.80 -5.67 -6.57
CA ILE A 10 -5.19 -5.24 -6.83
C ILE A 10 -6.04 -6.35 -7.48
N PRO A 11 -5.67 -6.94 -8.62
CA PRO A 11 -6.47 -8.00 -9.25
C PRO A 11 -6.71 -9.19 -8.30
N PHE A 12 -5.72 -9.57 -7.49
CA PHE A 12 -5.89 -10.67 -6.53
C PHE A 12 -6.85 -10.31 -5.39
N LEU A 13 -6.68 -9.14 -4.77
CA LEU A 13 -7.55 -8.66 -3.69
C LEU A 13 -9.02 -8.52 -4.16
N LEU A 14 -9.23 -8.03 -5.38
CA LEU A 14 -10.57 -7.99 -5.99
C LEU A 14 -11.10 -9.39 -6.29
N PHE A 15 -10.28 -10.28 -6.88
CA PHE A 15 -10.70 -11.63 -7.23
C PHE A 15 -11.15 -12.44 -5.99
N PHE A 16 -10.43 -12.33 -4.88
CA PHE A 16 -10.78 -12.98 -3.62
C PHE A 16 -11.84 -12.22 -2.80
N GLN A 17 -12.34 -11.09 -3.29
CA GLN A 17 -13.29 -10.22 -2.56
C GLN A 17 -12.79 -9.88 -1.15
N PHE A 18 -11.48 -9.67 -1.02
CA PHE A 18 -10.80 -9.52 0.25
C PHE A 18 -10.18 -8.14 0.37
N ALA A 19 -10.42 -7.49 1.51
CA ALA A 19 -9.77 -6.24 1.87
C ALA A 19 -9.38 -6.28 3.35
N LEU A 20 -8.13 -5.92 3.64
CA LEU A 20 -7.68 -5.63 4.99
C LEU A 20 -8.38 -4.38 5.54
N PRO A 21 -8.54 -4.27 6.86
CA PRO A 21 -9.01 -3.05 7.50
C PRO A 21 -8.16 -1.84 7.11
N LEU A 22 -8.81 -0.68 6.91
CA LEU A 22 -8.14 0.54 6.45
C LEU A 22 -6.93 0.94 7.31
N TRP A 23 -7.02 0.74 8.63
CA TRP A 23 -5.94 1.08 9.56
C TRP A 23 -4.67 0.25 9.31
N VAL A 24 -4.80 -1.04 8.96
CA VAL A 24 -3.66 -1.91 8.62
C VAL A 24 -2.95 -1.35 7.39
N SER A 25 -3.73 -0.96 6.39
CA SER A 25 -3.21 -0.43 5.12
C SER A 25 -2.50 0.91 5.30
N ILE A 26 -2.94 1.74 6.24
CA ILE A 26 -2.23 2.97 6.64
C ILE A 26 -0.91 2.62 7.35
N CYS A 27 -0.91 1.63 8.26
CA CYS A 27 0.30 1.19 8.96
C CYS A 27 1.38 0.66 7.99
N LEU A 28 0.98 0.04 6.87
CA LEU A 28 1.92 -0.44 5.84
C LEU A 28 2.68 0.69 5.11
N GLN A 29 2.24 1.95 5.23
CA GLN A 29 2.96 3.10 4.69
C GLN A 29 4.18 3.49 5.53
N VAL A 30 4.18 3.15 6.83
CA VAL A 30 5.18 3.60 7.80
C VAL A 30 6.62 3.24 7.41
N PRO A 31 6.95 2.01 6.98
CA PRO A 31 8.33 1.65 6.64
C PRO A 31 8.92 2.50 5.52
N MET A 32 8.10 2.85 4.52
CA MET A 32 8.51 3.70 3.41
C MET A 32 8.70 5.15 3.83
N VAL A 33 7.79 5.69 4.65
CA VAL A 33 7.91 7.05 5.17
C VAL A 33 9.17 7.19 6.01
N VAL A 34 9.45 6.22 6.88
CA VAL A 34 10.67 6.19 7.69
C VAL A 34 11.92 6.09 6.82
N ASP A 35 11.93 5.21 5.80
CA ASP A 35 13.05 5.11 4.87
C ASP A 35 13.29 6.42 4.11
N GLY A 36 12.24 7.03 3.55
CA GLY A 36 12.32 8.32 2.86
C GLY A 36 12.78 9.46 3.77
N TYR A 37 12.29 9.50 5.01
CA TYR A 37 12.66 10.52 5.99
C TYR A 37 14.12 10.40 6.45
N THR A 38 14.58 9.18 6.73
CA THR A 38 15.99 8.92 7.09
C THR A 38 16.93 9.21 5.93
N GLN A 39 16.50 8.94 4.70
CA GLN A 39 17.24 9.29 3.48
C GLN A 39 17.29 10.82 3.29
N LEU A 40 16.18 11.53 3.48
CA LEU A 40 16.12 13.00 3.38
C LEU A 40 17.06 13.68 4.38
N LYS A 41 17.09 13.18 5.62
CA LYS A 41 18.00 13.67 6.67
C LYS A 41 19.46 13.26 6.49
N LYS A 42 19.79 12.50 5.43
CA LYS A 42 21.13 11.96 5.18
C LYS A 42 21.68 11.10 6.32
N TRP A 43 20.81 10.55 7.18
CA TRP A 43 21.19 9.66 8.28
C TRP A 43 21.69 8.31 7.77
N ARG A 44 21.21 7.90 6.60
CA ARG A 44 21.73 6.75 5.85
C ARG A 44 21.52 6.93 4.36
N MET A 45 22.32 6.22 3.57
CA MET A 45 22.03 5.99 2.16
C MET A 45 21.06 4.81 2.03
N SER A 46 19.87 5.03 1.46
CA SER A 46 18.93 3.95 1.17
C SER A 46 19.42 3.14 -0.03
N THR A 47 19.58 1.83 0.18
CA THR A 47 20.01 0.88 -0.84
C THR A 47 18.84 0.53 -1.77
N ASN A 48 19.14 0.13 -3.00
CA ASN A 48 18.10 -0.23 -3.98
C ASN A 48 17.18 -1.36 -3.49
N LEU A 49 17.75 -2.35 -2.79
CA LEU A 49 16.98 -3.46 -2.22
C LEU A 49 15.97 -2.95 -1.18
N LEU A 50 16.40 -2.04 -0.32
CA LEU A 50 15.56 -1.51 0.75
C LEU A 50 14.43 -0.63 0.22
N ARG A 51 14.74 0.21 -0.77
CA ARG A 51 13.75 1.02 -1.49
C ARG A 51 12.72 0.17 -2.22
N VAL A 52 13.13 -0.99 -2.74
CA VAL A 52 12.20 -1.95 -3.35
C VAL A 52 11.33 -2.63 -2.29
N ALA A 53 11.91 -3.08 -1.18
CA ALA A 53 11.18 -3.75 -0.10
C ALA A 53 10.15 -2.83 0.58
N THR A 54 10.57 -1.64 1.04
CA THR A 54 9.65 -0.64 1.61
C THR A 54 8.64 -0.18 0.55
N GLY A 55 9.12 -0.05 -0.70
CA GLY A 55 8.36 0.03 -1.95
C GLY A 55 7.14 -0.88 -2.01
N LEU A 56 7.40 -2.19 -1.97
CA LEU A 56 6.42 -3.25 -2.12
C LEU A 56 5.40 -3.26 -0.99
N ILE A 57 5.86 -3.08 0.25
CA ILE A 57 4.99 -3.05 1.44
C ILE A 57 3.98 -1.90 1.33
N SER A 58 4.45 -0.71 1.01
CA SER A 58 3.58 0.47 0.79
C SER A 58 2.69 0.30 -0.44
N GLY A 59 3.22 -0.25 -1.54
CA GLY A 59 2.43 -0.54 -2.74
C GLY A 59 1.27 -1.51 -2.48
N PHE A 60 1.48 -2.55 -1.68
CA PHE A 60 0.43 -3.47 -1.25
C PHE A 60 -0.61 -2.79 -0.35
N GLY A 61 -0.16 -1.94 0.60
CA GLY A 61 -1.06 -1.13 1.43
C GLY A 61 -1.96 -0.21 0.59
N LEU A 62 -1.38 0.50 -0.37
CA LEU A 62 -2.13 1.35 -1.30
C LEU A 62 -3.11 0.55 -2.18
N ALA A 63 -2.68 -0.61 -2.70
CA ALA A 63 -3.55 -1.52 -3.44
C ALA A 63 -4.79 -1.91 -2.62
N ASN A 64 -4.58 -2.24 -1.34
CA ASN A 64 -5.68 -2.55 -0.43
C ASN A 64 -6.59 -1.35 -0.16
N ILE A 65 -6.06 -0.13 -0.04
CA ILE A 65 -6.89 1.08 0.14
C ILE A 65 -7.83 1.26 -1.05
N VAL A 66 -7.34 1.07 -2.27
CA VAL A 66 -8.15 1.13 -3.49
C VAL A 66 -9.27 0.09 -3.46
N VAL A 67 -8.95 -1.17 -3.12
CA VAL A 67 -9.93 -2.26 -3.07
C VAL A 67 -10.96 -2.04 -1.97
N TYR A 68 -10.53 -1.68 -0.75
CA TYR A 68 -11.42 -1.35 0.36
C TYR A 68 -12.38 -0.21 -0.03
N GLY A 69 -11.85 0.86 -0.64
CA GLY A 69 -12.66 1.98 -1.13
C GLY A 69 -13.68 1.55 -2.18
N SER A 70 -13.29 0.64 -3.09
CA SER A 70 -14.22 0.10 -4.10
C SER A 70 -15.38 -0.68 -3.47
N PHE A 71 -15.12 -1.50 -2.45
CA PHE A 71 -16.17 -2.25 -1.74
C PHE A 71 -17.09 -1.31 -0.95
N LEU A 72 -16.52 -0.31 -0.29
CA LEU A 72 -17.29 0.72 0.42
C LEU A 72 -18.23 1.47 -0.54
N LEU A 73 -17.72 1.89 -1.70
CA LEU A 73 -18.52 2.58 -2.72
C LEU A 73 -19.67 1.71 -3.22
N VAL A 74 -19.41 0.44 -3.56
CA VAL A 74 -20.45 -0.49 -4.01
C VAL A 74 -21.51 -0.70 -2.93
N HIS A 75 -21.10 -0.78 -1.67
CA HIS A 75 -22.02 -0.91 -0.54
C HIS A 75 -22.93 0.31 -0.39
N ILE A 76 -22.37 1.52 -0.47
CA ILE A 76 -23.13 2.78 -0.41
C ILE A 76 -24.13 2.86 -1.58
N VAL A 77 -23.67 2.60 -2.81
CA VAL A 77 -24.53 2.69 -4.00
C VAL A 77 -25.69 1.69 -3.96
N LYS A 78 -25.49 0.49 -3.41
CA LYS A 78 -26.56 -0.50 -3.25
C LYS A 78 -27.60 -0.14 -2.18
N GLN A 79 -27.33 0.85 -1.33
CA GLN A 79 -28.25 1.30 -0.27
C GLN A 79 -29.07 2.54 -0.67
N LEU A 80 -28.71 3.22 -1.76
CA LEU A 80 -29.53 4.25 -2.40
C LEU A 80 -30.58 3.63 -3.32
#